data_AF-A0A0T6AT08-F1
#
_entry.id   AF-A0A0T6AT08-F1
#
_cell.length_a   1.000
_cell.length_b   1.000
_cell.length_c   1.000
_cell.angle_alpha   90.00
_cell.angle_beta   90.00
_cell.angle_gamma   90.00
#
_symmetry.space_group_name_H-M   'P 1'
#
loop_
_entity.id
_entity.type
_entity.pdbx_description
1 polymer ?
#
loop_
_entity_poly.entity_id
_entity_poly.type
_entity_poly.pdbx_seq_one_letter_code
_entity_poly.pdbx_strand_id
1 'polypeptide(L)'
;MVRARGSYPRSREFESPRRHQTGLEGGSSIFLRETVEDTIRRHRLLRPGEGVVVGVSGGADSVALLALLREIAGPWRLRLCVAHLNHGLRADAAGDARFVEDLAAVWDLPFVGEAADVRRHARQQRLSLEAAAREVRYAFLERVAAARGCTAVAVAHTADDQAETMLLRLLRGGRPGGMRPRRSLGAATLVRPLLDCWRRDLRALLAAQGLAWREDATNLDLRYLRNRVRHDLIPVLAGYIREVQNRLKQGADILAAEDVVLDAAAAAAEPTVIAGQRDGVRLHRTELLAQPLALRWRLVRRAVGLAGGNIRRLRFVHIEEALRLALDGSDGQRLSLPGVVLEVRGTDLVLGSLRRSRPAAEFVIPVEGRVDAEPFGLIVESAVLPAEAADFADGAAYLDADRVRSPIVLRAWRPGDRFRPLGMRGMKKVGDFLTDAKAPRLLRLRIPVVQGADGTILWLVGWRVAEDARVTDQTHRVLRLRARPRVSGGGAGGFAPPAERV
;
A
#
# COMPACT_ATOMS: atom_id res chain seq x y z
N MET A 1 -60.24 -35.13 -0.24
CA MET A 1 -60.40 -33.83 -0.93
C MET A 1 -59.71 -32.79 -0.05
N VAL A 2 -58.72 -32.00 -0.45
CA VAL A 2 -58.46 -31.35 -1.75
C VAL A 2 -56.93 -31.34 -1.99
N ARG A 3 -56.52 -31.77 -3.19
CA ARG A 3 -55.17 -31.54 -3.75
C ARG A 3 -55.11 -30.10 -4.26
N ALA A 4 -54.13 -29.31 -3.83
CA ALA A 4 -53.79 -28.06 -4.50
C ALA A 4 -52.54 -28.25 -5.36
N ARG A 5 -52.74 -28.23 -6.68
CA ARG A 5 -51.69 -28.11 -7.70
C ARG A 5 -51.13 -26.69 -7.67
N GLY A 6 -49.83 -26.55 -7.42
CA GLY A 6 -49.08 -25.32 -7.64
C GLY A 6 -47.98 -25.59 -8.65
N SER A 7 -48.25 -25.31 -9.92
CA SER A 7 -47.26 -25.33 -11.00
C SER A 7 -46.31 -24.16 -10.84
N TYR A 8 -45.09 -24.41 -10.37
CA TYR A 8 -44.01 -23.45 -10.50
C TYR A 8 -43.56 -23.42 -11.98
N PRO A 9 -43.51 -22.25 -12.64
CA PRO A 9 -42.87 -22.15 -13.94
C PRO A 9 -41.38 -22.47 -13.75
N ARG A 10 -40.89 -23.49 -14.47
CA ARG A 10 -39.46 -23.76 -14.61
C ARG A 10 -38.80 -22.49 -15.11
N SER A 11 -38.10 -21.79 -14.21
CA SER A 11 -37.15 -20.75 -14.56
C SER A 11 -36.18 -21.34 -15.58
N ARG A 12 -35.96 -20.63 -16.69
CA ARG A 12 -34.97 -20.97 -17.71
C ARG A 12 -33.65 -21.28 -17.01
N GLU A 13 -33.28 -22.55 -17.02
CA GLU A 13 -31.93 -22.99 -16.66
C GLU A 13 -30.97 -22.17 -17.52
N PHE A 14 -29.99 -21.53 -16.87
CA PHE A 14 -28.78 -21.06 -17.53
C PHE A 14 -28.00 -22.31 -17.95
N GLU A 15 -28.47 -23.01 -18.98
CA GLU A 15 -27.66 -23.99 -19.71
C GLU A 15 -26.49 -23.21 -20.32
N SER A 16 -25.27 -23.51 -19.87
CA SER A 16 -24.07 -23.12 -20.59
C SER A 16 -24.19 -23.63 -22.04
N PRO A 17 -23.92 -22.81 -23.07
CA PRO A 17 -24.13 -23.23 -24.44
C PRO A 17 -23.28 -24.48 -24.72
N ARG A 18 -23.98 -25.55 -25.06
CA ARG A 18 -23.42 -26.86 -25.40
C ARG A 18 -22.35 -26.69 -26.47
N ARG A 19 -21.17 -27.25 -26.21
CA ARG A 19 -20.14 -27.44 -27.24
C ARG A 19 -20.68 -28.39 -28.30
N HIS A 20 -21.16 -27.86 -29.42
CA HIS A 20 -21.19 -28.61 -30.66
C HIS A 20 -19.82 -28.48 -31.34
N GLN A 21 -19.08 -29.59 -31.33
CA GLN A 21 -18.06 -29.87 -32.33
C GLN A 21 -18.76 -30.10 -33.66
N THR A 22 -18.98 -29.05 -34.44
CA THR A 22 -19.23 -29.15 -35.87
C THR A 22 -18.54 -27.95 -36.52
N GLY A 23 -17.64 -28.24 -37.47
CA GLY A 23 -16.76 -27.26 -38.09
C GLY A 23 -17.52 -26.11 -38.73
N LEU A 24 -16.99 -24.89 -38.57
CA LEU A 24 -17.33 -23.68 -39.31
C LEU A 24 -16.29 -22.61 -38.92
N GLU A 25 -15.30 -22.37 -39.77
CA GLU A 25 -14.22 -21.39 -39.55
C GLU A 25 -14.76 -19.96 -39.31
N GLY A 26 -16.01 -19.67 -39.70
CA GLY A 26 -16.70 -18.40 -39.42
C GLY A 26 -17.48 -18.33 -38.08
N GLY A 27 -17.85 -19.46 -37.46
CA GLY A 27 -18.72 -19.47 -36.28
C GLY A 27 -18.01 -19.07 -34.99
N SER A 28 -16.72 -19.42 -34.86
CA SER A 28 -15.93 -19.10 -33.66
C SER A 28 -15.59 -17.60 -33.55
N SER A 29 -15.41 -16.91 -34.68
CA SER A 29 -15.13 -15.47 -34.70
C SER A 29 -16.33 -14.63 -34.25
N ILE A 30 -17.52 -14.97 -34.76
CA ILE A 30 -18.77 -14.30 -34.39
C ILE A 30 -19.04 -14.47 -32.88
N PHE A 31 -18.89 -15.69 -32.37
CA PHE A 31 -19.10 -15.98 -30.95
C PHE A 31 -18.18 -15.19 -30.01
N LEU A 32 -16.89 -15.07 -30.36
CA LEU A 32 -15.93 -14.29 -29.55
C LEU A 32 -16.24 -12.80 -29.59
N ARG A 33 -16.57 -12.26 -30.76
CA ARG A 33 -16.98 -10.86 -30.89
C ARG A 33 -18.22 -10.57 -30.05
N GLU A 34 -19.26 -11.39 -30.15
CA GLU A 34 -20.48 -11.26 -29.33
C GLU A 34 -20.17 -11.34 -27.83
N THR A 35 -19.31 -12.28 -27.42
CA THR A 35 -18.86 -12.40 -26.03
C THR A 35 -18.17 -11.13 -25.53
N VAL A 36 -17.31 -10.52 -26.35
CA VAL A 36 -16.64 -9.25 -26.01
C VAL A 36 -17.63 -8.09 -25.98
N GLU A 37 -18.53 -7.99 -26.95
CA GLU A 37 -19.58 -6.96 -26.94
C GLU A 37 -20.48 -7.07 -25.70
N ASP A 38 -20.90 -8.29 -25.32
CA ASP A 38 -21.69 -8.53 -24.11
C ASP A 38 -20.89 -8.16 -22.85
N THR A 39 -19.61 -8.54 -22.78
CA THR A 39 -18.72 -8.14 -21.67
C THR A 39 -18.62 -6.62 -21.57
N ILE A 40 -18.46 -5.91 -22.69
CA ILE A 40 -18.42 -4.46 -22.76
C ILE A 40 -19.72 -3.84 -22.25
N ARG A 41 -20.88 -4.34 -22.70
CA ARG A 41 -22.21 -3.85 -22.29
C ARG A 41 -22.47 -4.13 -20.81
N ARG A 42 -22.30 -5.37 -20.37
CA ARG A 42 -22.57 -5.84 -19.01
C ARG A 42 -21.79 -5.06 -17.97
N HIS A 43 -20.51 -4.78 -18.24
CA HIS A 43 -19.65 -4.07 -17.31
C HIS A 43 -19.49 -2.58 -17.63
N ARG A 44 -20.19 -2.07 -18.65
CA ARG A 44 -20.11 -0.68 -19.14
C ARG A 44 -18.65 -0.25 -19.35
N LEU A 45 -17.90 -1.09 -20.07
CA LEU A 45 -16.46 -0.89 -20.28
C LEU A 45 -16.18 0.26 -21.23
N LEU A 46 -16.93 0.34 -22.33
CA LEU A 46 -16.76 1.33 -23.39
C LEU A 46 -18.12 1.92 -23.78
N ARG A 47 -18.09 3.13 -24.33
CA ARG A 47 -19.25 3.84 -24.86
C ARG A 47 -19.09 4.10 -26.36
N PRO A 48 -20.18 4.21 -27.12
CA PRO A 48 -20.10 4.61 -28.50
C PRO A 48 -19.42 5.99 -28.65
N GLY A 49 -18.58 6.16 -29.68
CA GLY A 49 -17.81 7.39 -29.91
C GLY A 49 -16.56 7.58 -29.03
N GLU A 50 -16.30 6.65 -28.11
CA GLU A 50 -15.23 6.78 -27.13
C GLU A 50 -13.84 6.57 -27.75
N GLY A 51 -12.85 7.32 -27.24
CA GLY A 51 -11.44 7.12 -27.59
C GLY A 51 -10.81 6.06 -26.68
N VAL A 52 -10.19 5.03 -27.28
CA VAL A 52 -9.64 3.88 -26.59
C VAL A 52 -8.18 3.66 -26.95
N VAL A 53 -7.29 3.70 -25.95
CA VAL A 53 -5.92 3.22 -26.11
C VAL A 53 -5.89 1.72 -25.89
N VAL A 54 -5.39 0.96 -26.86
CA VAL A 54 -5.23 -0.50 -26.76
C VAL A 54 -3.77 -0.81 -26.46
N GLY A 55 -3.51 -1.37 -25.28
CA GLY A 55 -2.16 -1.77 -24.88
C GLY A 55 -1.77 -3.09 -25.55
N VAL A 56 -0.88 -3.04 -26.55
CA VAL A 56 -0.49 -4.20 -27.34
C VAL A 56 0.95 -4.60 -27.05
N SER A 57 1.14 -5.84 -26.60
CA SER A 57 2.46 -6.38 -26.23
C SER A 57 3.15 -7.16 -27.35
N GLY A 58 2.44 -7.42 -28.46
CA GLY A 58 2.86 -8.33 -29.53
C GLY A 58 2.45 -9.79 -29.29
N GLY A 59 2.06 -10.16 -28.06
CA GLY A 59 1.56 -11.50 -27.73
C GLY A 59 0.14 -11.77 -28.24
N ALA A 60 -0.19 -13.06 -28.42
CA ALA A 60 -1.47 -13.55 -28.93
C ALA A 60 -2.69 -12.83 -28.31
N ASP A 61 -2.82 -12.83 -26.98
CA ASP A 61 -3.98 -12.22 -26.30
C ASP A 61 -4.16 -10.73 -26.67
N SER A 62 -3.05 -9.99 -26.80
CA SER A 62 -3.09 -8.56 -27.13
C SER A 62 -3.35 -8.26 -28.61
N VAL A 63 -2.89 -9.13 -29.51
CA VAL A 63 -3.23 -9.05 -30.93
C VAL A 63 -4.71 -9.39 -31.13
N ALA A 64 -5.22 -10.43 -30.46
CA ALA A 64 -6.63 -10.80 -30.51
C ALA A 64 -7.54 -9.71 -29.93
N LEU A 65 -7.13 -9.05 -28.84
CA LEU A 65 -7.85 -7.87 -28.32
C LEU A 65 -7.97 -6.78 -29.39
N LEU A 66 -6.88 -6.45 -30.08
CA LEU A 66 -6.87 -5.40 -31.09
C LEU A 66 -7.75 -5.78 -32.29
N ALA A 67 -7.66 -7.03 -32.77
CA ALA A 67 -8.50 -7.54 -33.85
C ALA A 67 -10.00 -7.44 -33.51
N LEU A 68 -10.40 -7.94 -32.33
CA LEU A 68 -11.80 -7.90 -31.88
C LEU A 68 -12.30 -6.46 -31.67
N LEU A 69 -11.49 -5.58 -31.06
CA LEU A 69 -11.90 -4.18 -30.89
C LEU A 69 -11.99 -3.44 -32.21
N ARG A 70 -11.17 -3.76 -33.22
CA ARG A 70 -11.25 -3.18 -34.56
C ARG A 70 -12.57 -3.53 -35.24
N GLU A 71 -13.00 -4.79 -35.15
CA GLU A 71 -14.32 -5.22 -35.68
C GLU A 71 -15.47 -4.51 -34.97
N ILE A 72 -15.36 -4.31 -33.65
CA ILE A 72 -16.37 -3.62 -32.83
C ILE A 72 -16.35 -2.10 -33.06
N ALA A 73 -15.20 -1.53 -33.44
CA ALA A 73 -15.00 -0.09 -33.55
C ALA A 73 -15.92 0.57 -34.58
N GLY A 74 -16.23 -0.11 -35.69
CA GLY A 74 -17.14 0.42 -36.72
C GLY A 74 -18.54 0.71 -36.17
N PRO A 75 -19.31 -0.32 -35.76
CA PRO A 75 -20.66 -0.15 -35.24
C PRO A 75 -20.74 0.75 -34.00
N TRP A 76 -19.70 0.78 -33.17
CA TRP A 76 -19.64 1.58 -31.95
C TRP A 76 -18.98 2.96 -32.17
N ARG A 77 -18.49 3.26 -33.38
CA ARG A 77 -17.75 4.50 -33.69
C ARG A 77 -16.57 4.76 -32.73
N LEU A 78 -15.86 3.70 -32.32
CA LEU A 78 -14.72 3.83 -31.40
C LEU A 78 -13.52 4.41 -32.15
N ARG A 79 -12.77 5.29 -31.48
CA ARG A 79 -11.47 5.77 -31.98
C ARG A 79 -10.37 4.99 -31.28
N LEU A 80 -9.72 4.07 -32.00
CA LEU A 80 -8.67 3.24 -31.43
C LEU A 80 -7.29 3.89 -31.61
N CYS A 81 -6.42 3.75 -30.61
CA CYS A 81 -5.00 4.08 -30.67
C CYS A 81 -4.20 2.90 -30.10
N VAL A 82 -3.24 2.39 -30.85
CA VAL A 82 -2.35 1.31 -30.42
C VAL A 82 -1.21 1.90 -29.59
N ALA A 83 -0.94 1.31 -28.43
CA ALA A 83 0.17 1.71 -27.58
C ALA A 83 1.02 0.49 -27.18
N HIS A 84 2.32 0.57 -27.45
CA HIS A 84 3.30 -0.47 -27.11
C HIS A 84 4.37 0.10 -26.17
N LEU A 85 4.67 -0.63 -25.09
CA LEU A 85 5.78 -0.31 -24.21
C LEU A 85 6.82 -1.43 -24.25
N ASN A 86 8.01 -1.10 -24.74
CA ASN A 86 9.16 -1.97 -24.66
C ASN A 86 9.79 -1.86 -23.25
N HIS A 87 9.75 -2.96 -22.50
CA HIS A 87 10.27 -3.05 -21.13
C HIS A 87 11.80 -3.24 -21.03
N GLY A 88 12.49 -3.48 -22.15
CA GLY A 88 13.94 -3.76 -22.18
C GLY A 88 14.34 -5.05 -21.47
N LEU A 89 13.41 -5.98 -21.26
CA LEU A 89 13.65 -7.22 -20.51
C LEU A 89 13.98 -8.43 -21.39
N ARG A 90 13.59 -8.41 -22.67
CA ARG A 90 13.85 -9.48 -23.64
C ARG A 90 14.97 -9.08 -24.60
N ALA A 91 15.70 -10.07 -25.11
CA ALA A 91 16.76 -9.86 -26.09
C ALA A 91 16.23 -9.30 -27.43
N ASP A 92 15.02 -9.70 -27.86
CA ASP A 92 14.38 -9.24 -29.10
C ASP A 92 13.20 -8.28 -28.86
N ALA A 93 13.31 -7.42 -27.85
CA ALA A 93 12.25 -6.46 -27.54
C ALA A 93 12.10 -5.37 -28.62
N ALA A 94 13.15 -5.12 -29.42
CA ALA A 94 13.08 -4.25 -30.59
C ALA A 94 12.22 -4.87 -31.70
N GLY A 95 12.33 -6.19 -31.92
CA GLY A 95 11.45 -6.88 -32.86
C GLY A 95 9.99 -6.92 -32.40
N ASP A 96 9.71 -6.96 -31.10
CA ASP A 96 8.34 -6.87 -30.57
C ASP A 96 7.71 -5.51 -30.93
N ALA A 97 8.46 -4.41 -30.78
CA ALA A 97 7.96 -3.07 -31.08
C ALA A 97 7.66 -2.87 -32.57
N ARG A 98 8.60 -3.27 -33.45
CA ARG A 98 8.40 -3.20 -34.92
C ARG A 98 7.19 -4.00 -35.37
N PHE A 99 7.03 -5.22 -34.87
CA PHE A 99 5.88 -6.06 -35.20
C PHE A 99 4.53 -5.37 -34.88
N VAL A 100 4.43 -4.70 -33.73
CA VAL A 100 3.20 -4.00 -33.35
C VAL A 100 3.00 -2.72 -34.16
N GLU A 101 4.08 -2.02 -34.50
CA GLU A 101 4.05 -0.85 -35.38
C GLU A 101 3.56 -1.24 -36.79
N ASP A 102 4.14 -2.29 -37.38
CA ASP A 102 3.75 -2.83 -38.68
C ASP A 102 2.28 -3.26 -38.68
N LEU A 103 1.85 -3.96 -37.62
CA LEU A 103 0.45 -4.38 -37.45
C LEU A 103 -0.51 -3.18 -37.39
N ALA A 104 -0.13 -2.13 -36.66
CA ALA A 104 -0.92 -0.91 -36.57
C ALA A 104 -0.99 -0.18 -37.93
N ALA A 105 0.12 -0.12 -38.66
CA ALA A 105 0.19 0.47 -40.00
C ALA A 105 -0.68 -0.27 -41.01
N VAL A 106 -0.63 -1.61 -41.04
CA VAL A 106 -1.47 -2.45 -41.91
C VAL A 106 -2.97 -2.22 -41.65
N TRP A 107 -3.34 -1.90 -40.42
CA TRP A 107 -4.74 -1.65 -40.03
C TRP A 107 -5.13 -0.17 -40.01
N ASP A 108 -4.26 0.73 -40.47
CA ASP A 108 -4.45 2.19 -40.48
C ASP A 108 -4.85 2.74 -39.10
N LEU A 109 -4.15 2.28 -38.06
CA LEU A 109 -4.39 2.70 -36.67
C LEU A 109 -3.25 3.57 -36.15
N PRO A 110 -3.56 4.66 -35.42
CA PRO A 110 -2.54 5.47 -34.74
C PRO A 110 -1.70 4.61 -33.79
N PHE A 111 -0.37 4.72 -33.90
CA PHE A 111 0.58 3.99 -33.06
C PHE A 111 1.37 4.94 -32.15
N VAL A 112 1.66 4.49 -30.92
CA VAL A 112 2.60 5.12 -30.00
C VAL A 112 3.46 4.04 -29.36
N GLY A 113 4.76 4.07 -29.62
CA GLY A 113 5.76 3.19 -29.03
C GLY A 113 6.71 3.95 -28.11
N GLU A 114 6.96 3.44 -26.90
CA GLU A 114 8.03 3.93 -26.02
C GLU A 114 8.89 2.77 -25.51
N ALA A 115 10.14 3.06 -25.15
CA ALA A 115 11.02 2.14 -24.43
C ALA A 115 11.30 2.67 -23.03
N ALA A 116 11.27 1.80 -22.03
CA ALA A 116 11.55 2.18 -20.65
C ALA A 116 12.45 1.16 -19.94
N ASP A 117 13.43 1.66 -19.19
CA ASP A 117 14.29 0.83 -18.35
C ASP A 117 13.60 0.45 -17.04
N VAL A 118 12.92 -0.70 -17.08
CA VAL A 118 12.22 -1.26 -15.92
C VAL A 118 13.19 -1.66 -14.80
N ARG A 119 14.43 -2.07 -15.13
CA ARG A 119 15.41 -2.52 -14.12
C ARG A 119 15.86 -1.35 -13.25
N ARG A 120 16.13 -0.20 -13.87
CA ARG A 120 16.44 1.04 -13.16
C ARG A 120 15.28 1.45 -12.25
N HIS A 121 14.06 1.43 -12.76
CA HIS A 121 12.87 1.79 -11.98
C HIS A 121 12.64 0.84 -10.80
N ALA A 122 12.80 -0.48 -10.99
CA ALA A 122 12.68 -1.48 -9.94
C ALA A 122 13.67 -1.25 -8.79
N ARG A 123 14.94 -0.91 -9.11
CA ARG A 123 15.97 -0.61 -8.11
C ARG A 123 15.65 0.66 -7.32
N GLN A 124 15.22 1.72 -8.00
CA GLN A 124 14.89 3.00 -7.37
C GLN A 124 13.70 2.87 -6.42
N GLN A 125 12.65 2.15 -6.83
CA GLN A 125 11.42 1.98 -6.06
C GLN A 125 11.42 0.76 -5.13
N ARG A 126 12.51 -0.03 -5.13
CA ARG A 126 12.66 -1.29 -4.38
C ARG A 126 11.49 -2.26 -4.65
N LEU A 127 11.10 -2.37 -5.91
CA LEU A 127 10.03 -3.23 -6.39
C LEU A 127 10.59 -4.50 -7.03
N SER A 128 9.76 -5.55 -7.14
CA SER A 128 10.05 -6.65 -8.04
C SER A 128 10.00 -6.17 -9.49
N LEU A 129 10.71 -6.85 -10.40
CA LEU A 129 10.69 -6.51 -11.83
C LEU A 129 9.28 -6.53 -12.42
N GLU A 130 8.45 -7.50 -12.04
CA GLU A 130 7.04 -7.59 -12.50
C GLU A 130 6.20 -6.40 -12.01
N ALA A 131 6.37 -6.00 -10.75
CA ALA A 131 5.63 -4.85 -10.20
C ALA A 131 6.08 -3.54 -10.86
N ALA A 132 7.40 -3.34 -11.04
CA ALA A 132 7.95 -2.19 -11.73
C ALA A 132 7.50 -2.13 -13.21
N ALA A 133 7.53 -3.26 -13.93
CA ALA A 133 7.05 -3.33 -15.31
C ALA A 133 5.57 -2.91 -15.41
N ARG A 134 4.75 -3.37 -14.46
CA ARG A 134 3.32 -3.06 -14.41
C ARG A 134 3.07 -1.58 -14.11
N GLU A 135 3.80 -0.97 -13.19
CA GLU A 135 3.69 0.46 -12.85
C GLU A 135 4.09 1.33 -14.05
N VAL A 136 5.27 1.07 -14.65
CA VAL A 136 5.75 1.83 -15.82
C VAL A 136 4.79 1.67 -17.00
N ARG A 137 4.26 0.46 -17.24
CA ARG A 137 3.24 0.21 -18.29
C ARG A 137 2.00 1.06 -18.11
N TYR A 138 1.45 1.08 -16.91
CA TYR A 138 0.21 1.81 -16.67
C TYR A 138 0.41 3.32 -16.69
N ALA A 139 1.54 3.81 -16.19
CA ALA A 139 1.90 5.22 -16.32
C ALA A 139 2.06 5.64 -17.80
N PHE A 140 2.69 4.80 -18.63
CA PHE A 140 2.80 5.04 -20.06
C PHE A 140 1.42 5.08 -20.74
N LEU A 141 0.59 4.06 -20.53
CA LEU A 141 -0.74 4.00 -21.17
C LEU A 141 -1.64 5.17 -20.75
N GLU A 142 -1.53 5.62 -19.50
CA GLU A 142 -2.23 6.80 -18.99
C GLU A 142 -1.78 8.09 -19.72
N ARG A 143 -0.47 8.29 -19.89
CA ARG A 143 0.06 9.44 -20.67
C ARG A 143 -0.43 9.43 -22.11
N VAL A 144 -0.40 8.27 -22.77
CA VAL A 144 -0.87 8.14 -24.15
C VAL A 144 -2.37 8.44 -24.25
N ALA A 145 -3.16 7.96 -23.29
CA ALA A 145 -4.59 8.25 -23.25
C ALA A 145 -4.87 9.75 -23.13
N ALA A 146 -4.15 10.44 -22.24
CA ALA A 146 -4.25 11.90 -22.10
C ALA A 146 -3.85 12.64 -23.39
N ALA A 147 -2.72 12.28 -23.99
CA ALA A 147 -2.20 12.94 -25.20
C ALA A 147 -3.09 12.75 -26.43
N ARG A 148 -3.83 11.64 -26.51
CA ARG A 148 -4.71 11.30 -27.65
C ARG A 148 -6.19 11.63 -27.41
N GLY A 149 -6.52 12.20 -26.25
CA GLY A 149 -7.90 12.47 -25.86
C GLY A 149 -8.75 11.19 -25.78
N CYS A 150 -8.17 10.12 -25.25
CA CYS A 150 -8.83 8.84 -25.00
C CYS A 150 -9.20 8.74 -23.52
N THR A 151 -10.40 8.24 -23.23
CA THR A 151 -10.92 8.08 -21.86
C THR A 151 -10.83 6.65 -21.36
N ALA A 152 -10.53 5.69 -22.25
CA ALA A 152 -10.37 4.28 -21.91
C ALA A 152 -9.00 3.72 -22.34
N VAL A 153 -8.49 2.78 -21.55
CA VAL A 153 -7.30 1.98 -21.83
C VAL A 153 -7.68 0.50 -21.78
N ALA A 154 -7.66 -0.19 -22.91
CA ALA A 154 -7.97 -1.62 -23.00
C ALA A 154 -6.70 -2.48 -22.88
N VAL A 155 -6.78 -3.55 -22.09
CA VAL A 155 -5.69 -4.53 -21.92
C VAL A 155 -6.20 -5.96 -21.99
N ALA A 156 -5.38 -6.86 -22.54
CA ALA A 156 -5.76 -8.22 -22.90
C ALA A 156 -5.64 -9.23 -21.76
N HIS A 157 -6.30 -8.97 -20.62
CA HIS A 157 -6.43 -10.00 -19.59
C HIS A 157 -7.60 -10.93 -19.92
N THR A 158 -7.40 -12.24 -19.79
CA THR A 158 -8.33 -13.28 -20.24
C THR A 158 -9.04 -14.00 -19.08
N ALA A 159 -9.95 -14.94 -19.41
CA ALA A 159 -10.56 -15.85 -18.45
C ALA A 159 -9.53 -16.73 -17.72
N ASP A 160 -8.49 -17.20 -18.42
CA ASP A 160 -7.35 -17.90 -17.80
C ASP A 160 -6.66 -17.03 -16.75
N ASP A 161 -6.45 -15.74 -17.03
CA ASP A 161 -5.83 -14.84 -16.08
C ASP A 161 -6.69 -14.61 -14.83
N GLN A 162 -8.02 -14.71 -14.94
CA GLN A 162 -8.92 -14.66 -13.80
C GLN A 162 -8.74 -15.87 -12.90
N ALA A 163 -8.76 -17.07 -13.47
CA ALA A 163 -8.54 -18.32 -12.74
C ALA A 163 -7.16 -18.34 -12.06
N GLU A 164 -6.10 -17.93 -12.76
CA GLU A 164 -4.76 -17.79 -12.19
C GLU A 164 -4.73 -16.76 -11.05
N THR A 165 -5.36 -15.60 -11.24
CA THR A 165 -5.38 -14.53 -10.24
C THR A 165 -6.12 -14.96 -8.97
N MET A 166 -7.22 -15.70 -9.11
CA MET A 166 -7.98 -16.26 -8.00
C MET A 166 -7.08 -17.15 -7.13
N LEU A 167 -6.41 -18.13 -7.73
CA LEU A 167 -5.49 -19.02 -7.03
C LEU A 167 -4.30 -18.28 -6.42
N LEU A 168 -3.68 -17.36 -7.17
CA LEU A 168 -2.56 -16.57 -6.67
C LEU A 168 -2.93 -15.72 -5.45
N ARG A 169 -4.13 -15.16 -5.41
CA ARG A 169 -4.61 -14.37 -4.26
C ARG A 169 -4.91 -15.25 -3.06
N LEU A 170 -5.55 -16.40 -3.29
CA LEU A 170 -5.80 -17.41 -2.25
C LEU A 170 -4.49 -17.88 -1.61
N LEU A 171 -3.52 -18.32 -2.41
CA LEU A 171 -2.23 -18.82 -1.91
C LEU A 171 -1.41 -17.76 -1.17
N ARG A 172 -1.60 -16.47 -1.49
CA ARG A 172 -0.92 -15.35 -0.82
C ARG A 172 -1.63 -14.90 0.47
N GLY A 173 -2.74 -15.51 0.85
CA GLY A 173 -3.57 -15.07 1.99
C GLY A 173 -4.18 -13.68 1.78
N GLY A 174 -4.37 -13.28 0.52
CA GLY A 174 -5.04 -12.04 0.15
C GLY A 174 -6.56 -12.23 0.06
N ARG A 175 -7.29 -11.16 -0.26
CA ARG A 175 -8.72 -11.27 -0.57
C ARG A 175 -8.88 -12.10 -1.85
N PRO A 176 -9.57 -13.25 -1.80
CA PRO A 176 -9.85 -14.02 -3.00
C PRO A 176 -10.75 -13.21 -3.94
N GLY A 177 -10.69 -13.52 -5.22
CA GLY A 177 -11.46 -12.86 -6.26
C GLY A 177 -10.64 -12.49 -7.49
N GLY A 178 -11.32 -12.05 -8.52
CA GLY A 178 -10.75 -11.75 -9.82
C GLY A 178 -10.16 -10.35 -9.97
N MET A 179 -9.59 -10.10 -11.13
CA MET A 179 -9.37 -8.74 -11.63
C MET A 179 -10.71 -8.07 -11.91
N ARG A 180 -10.88 -6.82 -11.48
CA ARG A 180 -12.10 -6.07 -11.80
C ARG A 180 -12.17 -5.79 -13.31
N PRO A 181 -13.34 -5.88 -13.96
CA PRO A 181 -13.48 -5.57 -15.39
C PRO A 181 -13.04 -4.15 -15.76
N ARG A 182 -13.29 -3.19 -14.86
CA ARG A 182 -12.85 -1.80 -14.97
C ARG A 182 -12.24 -1.28 -13.67
N ARG A 183 -11.27 -0.37 -13.78
CA ARG A 183 -10.73 0.42 -12.65
C ARG A 183 -10.21 1.76 -13.14
N SER A 184 -10.16 2.75 -12.25
CA SER A 184 -9.51 4.04 -12.55
C SER A 184 -8.01 3.85 -12.86
N LEU A 185 -7.55 4.65 -13.80
CA LEU A 185 -6.16 4.84 -14.21
C LEU A 185 -5.97 6.34 -14.48
N GLY A 186 -5.83 7.10 -13.40
CA GLY A 186 -5.83 8.57 -13.45
C GLY A 186 -7.14 9.11 -13.99
N ALA A 187 -7.05 9.97 -15.00
CA ALA A 187 -8.19 10.52 -15.72
C ALA A 187 -8.86 9.51 -16.68
N ALA A 188 -8.17 8.42 -17.03
CA ALA A 188 -8.70 7.37 -17.89
C ALA A 188 -9.23 6.18 -17.08
N THR A 189 -9.95 5.28 -17.75
CA THR A 189 -10.42 4.01 -17.19
C THR A 189 -9.70 2.84 -17.82
N LEU A 190 -9.03 2.01 -17.02
CA LEU A 190 -8.46 0.74 -17.48
C LEU A 190 -9.56 -0.33 -17.56
N VAL A 191 -9.75 -0.90 -18.75
CA VAL A 191 -10.78 -1.89 -19.07
C VAL A 191 -10.20 -3.21 -19.55
N ARG A 192 -10.92 -4.30 -19.33
CA ARG A 192 -10.51 -5.67 -19.69
C ARG A 192 -11.61 -6.36 -20.50
N PRO A 193 -11.71 -6.12 -21.82
CA PRO A 193 -12.79 -6.68 -22.62
C PRO A 193 -12.76 -8.21 -22.78
N LEU A 194 -11.60 -8.84 -22.60
CA LEU A 194 -11.42 -10.29 -22.84
C LEU A 194 -11.61 -11.17 -21.59
N LEU A 195 -12.14 -10.65 -20.48
CA LEU A 195 -12.23 -11.42 -19.23
C LEU A 195 -13.09 -12.68 -19.32
N ASP A 196 -13.99 -12.75 -20.29
CA ASP A 196 -14.85 -13.90 -20.56
C ASP A 196 -14.33 -14.79 -21.70
N CYS A 197 -13.19 -14.44 -22.30
CA CYS A 197 -12.59 -15.18 -23.41
C CYS A 197 -11.42 -16.05 -22.92
N TRP A 198 -11.37 -17.31 -23.36
CA TRP A 198 -10.25 -18.20 -23.07
C TRP A 198 -9.13 -18.03 -24.09
N ARG A 199 -7.87 -18.17 -23.66
CA ARG A 199 -6.68 -18.03 -24.52
C ARG A 199 -6.69 -18.98 -25.70
N ARG A 200 -7.19 -20.21 -25.50
CA ARG A 200 -7.31 -21.20 -26.58
C ARG A 200 -8.21 -20.69 -27.72
N ASP A 201 -9.30 -20.01 -27.36
CA ASP A 201 -10.30 -19.53 -28.32
C ASP A 201 -9.74 -18.30 -29.06
N LEU A 202 -9.03 -17.42 -28.34
CA LEU A 202 -8.31 -16.29 -28.94
C LEU A 202 -7.22 -16.72 -29.92
N ARG A 203 -6.46 -17.78 -29.61
CA ARG A 203 -5.45 -18.34 -30.53
C ARG A 203 -6.08 -18.97 -31.76
N ALA A 204 -7.19 -19.70 -31.59
CA ALA A 204 -7.94 -20.26 -32.70
C ALA A 204 -8.47 -19.15 -33.63
N LEU A 205 -8.95 -18.03 -33.07
CA LEU A 205 -9.34 -16.85 -33.84
C LEU A 205 -8.18 -16.30 -34.67
N LEU A 206 -7.02 -16.07 -34.05
CA LEU A 206 -5.86 -15.53 -34.75
C LEU A 206 -5.39 -16.46 -35.88
N ALA A 207 -5.37 -17.77 -35.63
CA ALA A 207 -5.00 -18.76 -36.64
C ALA A 207 -5.99 -18.77 -37.81
N ALA A 208 -7.30 -18.73 -37.53
CA ALA A 208 -8.34 -18.67 -38.56
C ALA A 208 -8.29 -17.38 -39.41
N GLN A 209 -7.88 -16.26 -38.81
CA GLN A 209 -7.69 -14.99 -39.50
C GLN A 209 -6.31 -14.85 -40.17
N GLY A 210 -5.44 -15.86 -40.06
CA GLY A 210 -4.07 -15.79 -40.59
C GLY A 210 -3.20 -14.71 -39.94
N LEU A 211 -3.54 -14.29 -38.72
CA LEU A 211 -2.82 -13.25 -38.00
C LEU A 211 -1.63 -13.83 -37.24
N ALA A 212 -0.44 -13.32 -37.54
CA ALA A 212 0.76 -13.64 -36.79
C ALA A 212 0.72 -13.02 -35.39
N TRP A 213 1.44 -13.62 -34.44
CA TRP A 213 1.74 -13.05 -33.12
C TRP A 213 3.11 -13.49 -32.68
N ARG A 214 3.63 -12.83 -31.64
CA ARG A 214 4.91 -13.17 -31.02
C ARG A 214 4.72 -14.00 -29.76
N GLU A 215 5.55 -15.03 -29.58
CA GLU A 215 5.58 -15.81 -28.35
C GLU A 215 6.68 -15.31 -27.40
N ASP A 216 6.35 -15.25 -26.11
CA ASP A 216 7.29 -14.88 -25.06
C ASP A 216 7.81 -16.12 -24.35
N ALA A 217 9.09 -16.44 -24.56
CA ALA A 217 9.77 -17.56 -23.91
C ALA A 217 9.73 -17.47 -22.37
N THR A 218 9.61 -16.28 -21.79
CA THR A 218 9.52 -16.12 -20.32
C THR A 218 8.20 -16.62 -19.74
N ASN A 219 7.17 -16.86 -20.57
CA ASN A 219 5.92 -17.50 -20.14
C ASN A 219 6.09 -18.97 -19.74
N LEU A 220 7.22 -19.59 -20.06
CA LEU A 220 7.57 -20.97 -19.68
C LEU A 220 8.48 -21.02 -18.45
N ASP A 221 8.92 -19.87 -17.93
CA ASP A 221 9.87 -19.82 -16.82
C ASP A 221 9.19 -20.10 -15.47
N LEU A 222 9.40 -21.31 -14.94
CA LEU A 222 8.81 -21.78 -13.69
C LEU A 222 9.38 -21.10 -12.42
N ARG A 223 10.38 -20.21 -12.54
CA ARG A 223 10.82 -19.38 -11.40
C ARG A 223 9.69 -18.44 -10.94
N TYR A 224 8.80 -18.06 -11.84
CA TYR A 224 7.66 -17.21 -11.52
C TYR A 224 6.48 -18.04 -11.01
N LEU A 225 5.97 -17.70 -9.82
CA LEU A 225 4.82 -18.39 -9.21
C LEU A 225 3.59 -18.46 -10.14
N ARG A 226 3.35 -17.41 -10.95
CA ARG A 226 2.25 -17.40 -11.91
C ARG A 226 2.38 -18.51 -12.95
N ASN A 227 3.58 -18.75 -13.48
CA ASN A 227 3.83 -19.80 -14.46
C ASN A 227 3.69 -21.19 -13.83
N ARG A 228 4.14 -21.39 -12.59
CA ARG A 228 3.88 -22.64 -11.84
C ARG A 228 2.39 -22.89 -11.59
N VAL A 229 1.64 -21.84 -11.26
CA VAL A 229 0.17 -21.97 -11.12
C VAL A 229 -0.46 -22.43 -12.44
N ARG A 230 -0.03 -21.84 -13.57
CA ARG A 230 -0.54 -22.17 -14.90
C ARG A 230 -0.17 -23.59 -15.35
N HIS A 231 1.10 -23.95 -15.26
CA HIS A 231 1.65 -25.15 -15.89
C HIS A 231 1.69 -26.37 -14.97
N ASP A 232 1.72 -26.18 -13.64
CA ASP A 232 1.80 -27.28 -12.68
C ASP A 232 0.48 -27.43 -11.92
N LEU A 233 0.00 -26.38 -11.26
CA LEU A 233 -1.14 -26.48 -10.32
C LEU A 233 -2.49 -26.64 -11.03
N ILE A 234 -2.80 -25.80 -12.01
CA ILE A 234 -4.08 -25.87 -12.73
C ILE A 234 -4.28 -27.24 -13.40
N PRO A 235 -3.27 -27.83 -14.08
CA PRO A 235 -3.40 -29.18 -14.64
C PRO A 235 -3.66 -30.26 -13.59
N VAL A 236 -2.99 -30.21 -12.43
CA VAL A 236 -3.26 -31.12 -11.31
C VAL A 236 -4.71 -30.99 -10.85
N LEU A 237 -5.20 -29.77 -10.65
CA LEU A 237 -6.59 -29.52 -10.27
C LEU A 237 -7.60 -29.98 -11.33
N ALA A 238 -7.25 -29.86 -12.61
CA ALA A 238 -8.07 -30.33 -13.72
C ALA A 238 -8.20 -31.86 -13.75
N GLY A 239 -7.22 -32.59 -13.19
CA GLY A 239 -7.29 -34.03 -12.97
C GLY A 239 -8.37 -34.44 -11.95
N TYR A 240 -8.65 -33.60 -10.95
CA TYR A 240 -9.74 -33.83 -9.99
C TYR A 240 -11.09 -33.33 -10.52
N ILE A 241 -11.11 -32.13 -11.10
CA ILE A 241 -12.33 -31.48 -11.60
C ILE A 241 -12.05 -30.94 -13.00
N ARG A 242 -12.62 -31.59 -14.02
CA ARG A 242 -12.39 -31.25 -15.44
C ARG A 242 -12.62 -29.78 -15.78
N GLU A 243 -13.60 -29.14 -15.14
CA GLU A 243 -13.97 -27.73 -15.38
C GLU A 243 -13.43 -26.77 -14.30
N VAL A 244 -12.33 -27.11 -13.62
CA VAL A 244 -11.82 -26.31 -12.51
C VAL A 244 -11.53 -24.85 -12.91
N GLN A 245 -11.02 -24.60 -14.12
CA GLN A 245 -10.74 -23.24 -14.59
C GLN A 245 -12.04 -22.41 -14.71
N ASN A 246 -13.11 -22.99 -15.25
CA ASN A 246 -14.42 -22.33 -15.35
C ASN A 246 -14.95 -21.97 -13.95
N ARG A 247 -14.87 -22.91 -13.00
CA ARG A 247 -15.31 -22.70 -11.61
C ARG A 247 -14.47 -21.65 -10.89
N LEU A 248 -13.15 -21.65 -11.09
CA LEU A 248 -12.25 -20.65 -10.53
C LEU A 248 -12.54 -19.26 -11.09
N LYS A 249 -12.79 -19.14 -12.40
CA LYS A 249 -13.19 -17.89 -13.05
C LYS A 249 -14.52 -17.38 -12.51
N GLN A 250 -15.53 -18.25 -12.44
CA GLN A 250 -16.85 -17.91 -11.89
C GLN A 250 -16.74 -17.43 -10.43
N GLY A 251 -16.00 -18.16 -9.59
CA GLY A 251 -15.75 -17.74 -8.21
C GLY A 251 -14.97 -16.42 -8.13
N ALA A 252 -14.02 -16.18 -9.04
CA ALA A 252 -13.32 -14.91 -9.14
C ALA A 252 -14.28 -13.74 -9.41
N ASP A 253 -15.24 -13.92 -10.32
CA ASP A 253 -16.19 -12.87 -10.69
C ASP A 253 -17.19 -12.57 -9.57
N ILE A 254 -17.76 -13.61 -8.95
CA ILE A 254 -18.70 -13.47 -7.82
C ILE A 254 -18.02 -12.68 -6.70
N LEU A 255 -16.83 -13.13 -6.26
CA LEU A 255 -16.10 -12.48 -5.17
C LEU A 255 -15.64 -11.07 -5.54
N ALA A 256 -15.28 -10.81 -6.80
CA ALA A 256 -14.92 -9.48 -7.25
C ALA A 256 -16.12 -8.52 -7.26
N ALA A 257 -17.31 -9.00 -7.59
CA ALA A 257 -18.55 -8.22 -7.56
C ALA A 257 -18.96 -7.91 -6.11
N GLU A 258 -18.92 -8.89 -5.21
CA GLU A 258 -19.21 -8.70 -3.78
C GLU A 258 -18.20 -7.76 -3.11
N ASP A 259 -16.92 -7.84 -3.49
CA ASP A 259 -15.86 -6.96 -2.98
C ASP A 259 -16.12 -5.48 -3.32
N VAL A 260 -16.78 -5.18 -4.45
CA VAL A 260 -17.21 -3.81 -4.80
C VAL A 260 -18.26 -3.31 -3.82
N VAL A 261 -19.26 -4.14 -3.49
CA VAL A 261 -20.34 -3.79 -2.55
C VAL A 261 -19.77 -3.55 -1.16
N LEU A 262 -18.89 -4.43 -0.70
CA LEU A 262 -18.26 -4.31 0.61
C LEU A 262 -17.31 -3.12 0.71
N ASP A 263 -16.60 -2.76 -0.37
CA ASP A 263 -15.79 -1.53 -0.42
C ASP A 263 -16.67 -0.28 -0.36
N ALA A 264 -17.80 -0.26 -1.06
CA ALA A 264 -18.75 0.85 -1.01
C ALA A 264 -19.38 1.00 0.37
N ALA A 265 -19.80 -0.10 1.00
CA ALA A 265 -20.33 -0.11 2.35
C ALA A 265 -19.29 0.36 3.39
N ALA A 266 -18.03 -0.08 3.25
CA ALA A 266 -16.96 0.40 4.11
C ALA A 266 -16.67 1.89 3.92
N ALA A 267 -16.72 2.40 2.68
CA ALA A 267 -16.55 3.83 2.40
C ALA A 267 -17.72 4.68 2.95
N ALA A 268 -18.94 4.14 2.97
CA ALA A 268 -20.09 4.82 3.56
C ALA A 268 -20.03 4.88 5.09
N ALA A 269 -19.51 3.83 5.74
CA ALA A 269 -19.33 3.79 7.20
C ALA A 269 -18.08 4.54 7.68
N GLU A 270 -17.14 4.85 6.79
CA GLU A 270 -15.86 5.46 7.15
C GLU A 270 -15.98 6.81 7.86
N PRO A 271 -16.84 7.78 7.46
CA PRO A 271 -16.90 9.08 8.13
C PRO A 271 -17.37 9.00 9.59
N THR A 272 -18.17 7.99 9.96
CA THR A 272 -18.63 7.81 11.34
C THR A 272 -17.62 7.04 12.18
N VAL A 273 -16.85 6.15 11.55
CA VAL A 273 -15.88 5.29 12.25
C VAL A 273 -14.49 5.92 12.32
N ILE A 274 -14.06 6.63 11.28
CA ILE A 274 -12.68 7.06 11.06
C ILE A 274 -12.64 8.59 10.97
N ALA A 275 -11.88 9.22 11.86
CA ALA A 275 -11.64 10.66 11.86
C ALA A 275 -10.15 10.95 11.71
N GLY A 276 -9.80 11.90 10.83
CA GLY A 276 -8.44 12.40 10.71
C GLY A 276 -8.02 13.22 11.94
N GLN A 277 -6.74 13.13 12.32
CA GLN A 277 -6.13 13.97 13.35
C GLN A 277 -4.74 14.43 12.92
N ARG A 278 -4.19 15.48 13.55
CA ARG A 278 -2.89 16.09 13.17
C ARG A 278 -1.76 15.07 13.00
N ASP A 279 -1.75 13.99 13.79
CA ASP A 279 -0.66 13.00 13.80
C ASP A 279 -1.10 11.55 13.51
N GLY A 280 -2.20 11.37 12.77
CA GLY A 280 -2.67 10.05 12.40
C GLY A 280 -4.18 9.98 12.24
N VAL A 281 -4.74 8.86 12.67
CA VAL A 281 -6.16 8.52 12.46
C VAL A 281 -6.76 8.06 13.77
N ARG A 282 -7.93 8.61 14.12
CA ARG A 282 -8.76 8.12 15.21
C ARG A 282 -9.82 7.18 14.65
N LEU A 283 -10.06 6.07 15.34
CA LEU A 283 -11.22 5.22 15.14
C LEU A 283 -12.14 5.32 16.34
N HIS A 284 -13.41 5.60 16.09
CA HIS A 284 -14.46 5.53 17.10
C HIS A 284 -14.75 4.06 17.43
N ARG A 285 -14.39 3.63 18.65
CA ARG A 285 -14.41 2.21 19.04
C ARG A 285 -15.82 1.63 18.96
N THR A 286 -16.81 2.33 19.51
CA THR A 286 -18.22 1.92 19.51
C THR A 286 -18.76 1.79 18.08
N GLU A 287 -18.51 2.80 17.24
CA GLU A 287 -18.97 2.81 15.85
C GLU A 287 -18.31 1.69 15.03
N LEU A 288 -17.00 1.44 15.24
CA LEU A 288 -16.30 0.34 14.60
C LEU A 288 -16.92 -1.01 14.99
N LEU A 289 -17.17 -1.23 16.28
CA LEU A 289 -17.73 -2.48 16.78
C LEU A 289 -19.21 -2.65 16.41
N ALA A 290 -19.95 -1.58 16.15
CA ALA A 290 -21.31 -1.67 15.63
C ALA A 290 -21.38 -2.21 14.19
N GLN A 291 -20.30 -2.10 13.41
CA GLN A 291 -20.27 -2.58 12.03
C GLN A 291 -20.30 -4.12 11.94
N PRO A 292 -20.83 -4.70 10.85
CA PRO A 292 -20.62 -6.11 10.53
C PRO A 292 -19.13 -6.48 10.43
N LEU A 293 -18.77 -7.71 10.82
CA LEU A 293 -17.38 -8.17 10.94
C LEU A 293 -16.54 -7.92 9.67
N ALA A 294 -17.09 -8.19 8.49
CA ALA A 294 -16.42 -7.96 7.22
C ALA A 294 -16.07 -6.47 6.99
N LEU A 295 -16.93 -5.55 7.45
CA LEU A 295 -16.66 -4.12 7.39
C LEU A 295 -15.63 -3.70 8.43
N ARG A 296 -15.64 -4.28 9.65
CA ARG A 296 -14.60 -4.05 10.66
C ARG A 296 -13.20 -4.33 10.12
N TRP A 297 -13.02 -5.48 9.46
CA TRP A 297 -11.75 -5.84 8.80
C TRP A 297 -11.31 -4.81 7.75
N ARG A 298 -12.26 -4.31 6.95
CA ARG A 298 -12.00 -3.32 5.90
C ARG A 298 -11.63 -1.96 6.48
N LEU A 299 -12.37 -1.50 7.48
CA LEU A 299 -12.19 -0.23 8.15
C LEU A 299 -10.85 -0.18 8.89
N VAL A 300 -10.48 -1.23 9.64
CA VAL A 300 -9.16 -1.32 10.28
C VAL A 300 -8.03 -1.25 9.23
N ARG A 301 -8.13 -2.06 8.17
CA ARG A 301 -7.14 -2.03 7.08
C ARG A 301 -7.04 -0.64 6.44
N ARG A 302 -8.16 0.05 6.24
CA ARG A 302 -8.22 1.39 5.65
C ARG A 302 -7.61 2.44 6.58
N ALA A 303 -7.96 2.41 7.87
CA ALA A 303 -7.42 3.31 8.88
C ALA A 303 -5.89 3.18 9.00
N VAL A 304 -5.35 1.95 8.95
CA VAL A 304 -3.89 1.73 8.90
C VAL A 304 -3.27 2.37 7.67
N GLY A 305 -3.92 2.28 6.50
CA GLY A 305 -3.45 2.90 5.26
C GLY A 305 -3.43 4.42 5.33
N LEU A 306 -4.53 5.01 5.83
CA LEU A 306 -4.66 6.44 6.06
C LEU A 306 -3.63 6.97 7.08
N ALA A 307 -3.29 6.17 8.09
CA ALA A 307 -2.26 6.50 9.08
C ALA A 307 -0.82 6.32 8.55
N GLY A 308 -0.61 5.97 7.28
CA GLY A 308 0.71 5.78 6.68
C GLY A 308 1.36 4.42 6.97
N GLY A 309 0.56 3.44 7.41
CA GLY A 309 1.01 2.07 7.65
C GLY A 309 1.35 1.30 6.38
N ASN A 310 2.17 0.27 6.53
CA ASN A 310 2.58 -0.60 5.44
C ASN A 310 1.51 -1.66 5.14
N ILE A 311 0.54 -1.29 4.31
CA ILE A 311 -0.56 -2.15 3.84
C ILE A 311 -0.06 -3.45 3.17
N ARG A 312 1.13 -3.43 2.54
CA ARG A 312 1.71 -4.63 1.90
C ARG A 312 2.20 -5.66 2.93
N ARG A 313 2.57 -5.23 4.13
CA ARG A 313 2.97 -6.10 5.25
C ARG A 313 1.85 -6.37 6.25
N LEU A 314 0.71 -5.70 6.11
CA LEU A 314 -0.46 -5.91 6.96
C LEU A 314 -1.15 -7.24 6.60
N ARG A 315 -0.93 -8.24 7.44
CA ARG A 315 -1.53 -9.58 7.38
C ARG A 315 -2.85 -9.63 8.15
N PHE A 316 -3.65 -10.67 7.91
CA PHE A 316 -4.93 -10.89 8.59
C PHE A 316 -4.78 -10.94 10.12
N VAL A 317 -3.74 -11.61 10.64
CA VAL A 317 -3.46 -11.67 12.09
C VAL A 317 -3.37 -10.29 12.74
N HIS A 318 -2.77 -9.30 12.07
CA HIS A 318 -2.66 -7.95 12.63
C HIS A 318 -4.02 -7.23 12.67
N ILE A 319 -4.92 -7.55 11.74
CA ILE A 319 -6.28 -7.00 11.72
C ILE A 319 -7.09 -7.62 12.86
N GLU A 320 -6.98 -8.93 13.06
CA GLU A 320 -7.62 -9.64 14.18
C GLU A 320 -7.11 -9.14 15.54
N GLU A 321 -5.79 -8.95 15.69
CA GLU A 321 -5.19 -8.37 16.90
C GLU A 321 -5.70 -6.95 17.18
N ALA A 322 -5.85 -6.13 16.14
CA ALA A 322 -6.42 -4.79 16.26
C ALA A 322 -7.89 -4.81 16.68
N LEU A 323 -8.69 -5.75 16.16
CA LEU A 323 -10.08 -5.92 16.57
C LEU A 323 -10.20 -6.50 18.00
N ARG A 324 -9.32 -7.41 18.40
CA ARG A 324 -9.24 -7.86 19.80
C ARG A 324 -8.91 -6.71 20.74
N LEU A 325 -7.94 -5.85 20.37
CA LEU A 325 -7.65 -4.64 21.13
C LEU A 325 -8.86 -3.69 21.17
N ALA A 326 -9.61 -3.58 20.08
CA ALA A 326 -10.85 -2.81 20.04
C ALA A 326 -11.94 -3.40 20.94
N LEU A 327 -12.00 -4.72 21.14
CA LEU A 327 -13.00 -5.36 21.99
C LEU A 327 -12.63 -5.26 23.47
N ASP A 328 -11.43 -5.73 23.83
CA ASP A 328 -11.06 -6.01 25.22
C ASP A 328 -9.96 -5.08 25.75
N GLY A 329 -9.47 -4.16 24.92
CA GLY A 329 -8.33 -3.32 25.27
C GLY A 329 -8.64 -2.32 26.38
N SER A 330 -7.70 -2.22 27.33
CA SER A 330 -7.69 -1.22 28.39
C SER A 330 -7.02 0.09 27.94
N ASP A 331 -7.35 1.19 28.59
CA ASP A 331 -6.80 2.51 28.26
C ASP A 331 -5.27 2.51 28.30
N GLY A 332 -4.64 3.14 27.29
CA GLY A 332 -3.19 3.17 27.13
C GLY A 332 -2.56 1.89 26.57
N GLN A 333 -3.32 0.79 26.40
CA GLN A 333 -2.81 -0.43 25.78
C GLN A 333 -2.48 -0.19 24.30
N ARG A 334 -1.34 -0.75 23.85
CA ARG A 334 -0.79 -0.52 22.51
C ARG A 334 -0.58 -1.82 21.74
N LEU A 335 -0.78 -1.74 20.43
CA LEU A 335 -0.45 -2.78 19.46
C LEU A 335 0.42 -2.20 18.34
N SER A 336 1.56 -2.84 18.09
CA SER A 336 2.40 -2.49 16.94
C SER A 336 1.84 -3.14 15.69
N LEU A 337 1.49 -2.31 14.71
CA LEU A 337 1.10 -2.75 13.37
C LEU A 337 2.22 -2.38 12.39
N PRO A 338 2.27 -3.00 11.19
CA PRO A 338 3.30 -2.66 10.21
C PRO A 338 3.26 -1.18 9.84
N GLY A 339 4.23 -0.40 10.33
CA GLY A 339 4.35 1.04 10.02
C GLY A 339 3.62 2.00 10.95
N VAL A 340 2.73 1.52 11.84
CA VAL A 340 1.92 2.35 12.76
C VAL A 340 1.79 1.71 14.15
N VAL A 341 1.42 2.48 15.17
CA VAL A 341 0.95 1.96 16.47
C VAL A 341 -0.54 2.25 16.61
N LEU A 342 -1.30 1.26 17.06
CA LEU A 342 -2.68 1.40 17.52
C LEU A 342 -2.66 1.50 19.05
N GLU A 343 -3.30 2.52 19.62
CA GLU A 343 -3.40 2.74 21.07
C GLU A 343 -4.86 2.93 21.47
N VAL A 344 -5.28 2.33 22.57
CA VAL A 344 -6.59 2.60 23.18
C VAL A 344 -6.50 3.93 23.94
N ARG A 345 -7.43 4.86 23.67
CA ARG A 345 -7.55 6.14 24.37
C ARG A 345 -9.00 6.41 24.73
N GLY A 346 -9.37 6.14 25.97
CA GLY A 346 -10.74 6.22 26.46
C GLY A 346 -11.67 5.37 25.60
N THR A 347 -12.61 6.03 24.93
CA THR A 347 -13.61 5.41 24.04
C THR A 347 -13.14 5.26 22.60
N ASP A 348 -11.91 5.65 22.28
CA ASP A 348 -11.39 5.66 20.91
C ASP A 348 -10.14 4.78 20.77
N LEU A 349 -9.81 4.47 19.52
CA LEU A 349 -8.53 3.91 19.14
C LEU A 349 -7.76 4.95 18.31
N VAL A 350 -6.48 5.13 18.59
CA VAL A 350 -5.63 6.08 17.87
C VAL A 350 -4.54 5.34 17.14
N LEU A 351 -4.52 5.50 15.81
CA LEU A 351 -3.45 5.05 14.92
C LEU A 351 -2.49 6.20 14.63
N GLY A 352 -1.24 6.05 15.04
CA GLY A 352 -0.18 7.00 14.73
C GLY A 352 0.93 6.35 13.90
N SER A 353 1.50 7.08 12.96
CA SER A 353 2.68 6.65 12.22
C SER A 353 3.87 6.40 13.15
N LEU A 354 4.58 5.28 12.94
CA LEU A 354 5.91 5.07 13.54
C LEU A 354 6.93 6.10 13.01
N ARG A 355 6.59 6.76 11.89
CA ARG A 355 7.34 7.86 11.30
C ARG A 355 6.71 9.18 11.74
N ARG A 356 7.24 9.77 12.80
CA ARG A 356 7.18 11.22 13.01
C ARG A 356 8.51 11.81 12.58
N SER A 357 8.45 12.91 11.85
CA SER A 357 9.56 13.85 11.70
C SER A 357 10.14 14.16 13.08
N ARG A 358 11.46 14.33 13.17
CA ARG A 358 12.07 14.97 14.34
C ARG A 358 11.42 16.34 14.49
N PRO A 359 11.02 16.77 15.69
CA PRO A 359 10.65 18.15 15.91
C PRO A 359 11.81 19.04 15.43
N ALA A 360 11.55 19.93 14.47
CA ALA A 360 12.58 20.79 13.87
C ALA A 360 12.85 22.05 14.71
N ALA A 361 12.09 22.26 15.79
CA ALA A 361 12.21 23.42 16.67
C ALA A 361 13.29 23.20 17.73
N GLU A 362 14.00 24.29 18.02
CA GLU A 362 14.98 24.39 19.11
C GLU A 362 14.45 25.37 20.15
N PHE A 363 14.61 25.04 21.43
CA PHE A 363 14.08 25.81 22.54
C PHE A 363 15.23 26.26 23.43
N VAL A 364 15.40 27.57 23.60
CA VAL A 364 16.36 28.09 24.57
C VAL A 364 15.79 27.87 25.97
N ILE A 365 16.50 27.12 26.79
CA ILE A 365 16.19 26.95 28.21
C ILE A 365 16.80 28.14 28.95
N PRO A 366 16.01 28.98 29.64
CA PRO A 366 16.57 30.05 30.45
C PRO A 366 17.38 29.47 31.61
N VAL A 367 18.40 30.17 32.11
CA VAL A 367 19.21 29.68 33.24
C VAL A 367 18.34 29.49 34.50
N GLU A 368 17.35 30.37 34.67
CA GLU A 368 16.31 30.26 35.67
C GLU A 368 14.94 30.48 35.03
N GLY A 369 13.98 29.59 35.31
CA GLY A 369 12.60 29.72 34.84
C GLY A 369 12.05 28.45 34.22
N ARG A 370 11.23 28.61 33.19
CA ARG A 370 10.56 27.49 32.51
C ARG A 370 10.41 27.73 31.01
N VAL A 371 10.46 26.65 30.23
CA VAL A 371 10.17 26.66 28.80
C VAL A 371 9.16 25.57 28.43
N ASP A 372 8.13 25.93 27.67
CA ASP A 372 7.17 24.97 27.08
C ASP A 372 7.70 24.48 25.74
N ALA A 373 8.25 23.26 25.73
CA ALA A 373 8.74 22.58 24.54
C ALA A 373 7.63 21.68 23.96
N GLU A 374 6.52 22.30 23.55
CA GLU A 374 5.28 21.64 23.08
C GLU A 374 5.51 20.52 22.05
N PRO A 375 6.40 20.65 21.03
CA PRO A 375 6.66 19.58 20.07
C PRO A 375 7.28 18.31 20.67
N PHE A 376 7.98 18.45 21.81
CA PHE A 376 8.50 17.32 22.60
C PHE A 376 7.48 16.85 23.65
N GLY A 377 6.44 17.65 23.92
CA GLY A 377 5.43 17.43 24.95
C GLY A 377 5.99 17.56 26.35
N LEU A 378 6.95 18.47 26.53
CA LEU A 378 7.69 18.67 27.77
C LEU A 378 7.58 20.13 28.24
N ILE A 379 7.48 20.31 29.55
CA ILE A 379 7.83 21.56 30.22
C ILE A 379 9.18 21.32 30.89
N VAL A 380 10.17 22.16 30.59
CA VAL A 380 11.47 22.10 31.25
C VAL A 380 11.57 23.28 32.21
N GLU A 381 11.77 22.95 33.48
CA GLU A 381 12.04 23.89 34.57
C GLU A 381 13.55 23.92 34.83
N SER A 382 14.09 25.11 35.01
CA SER A 382 15.51 25.35 35.30
C SER A 382 15.69 26.25 36.51
N ALA A 383 16.67 25.93 37.35
CA ALA A 383 17.06 26.73 38.50
C ALA A 383 18.55 26.53 38.82
N VAL A 384 19.23 27.56 39.30
CA VAL A 384 20.59 27.45 39.85
C VAL A 384 20.49 27.34 41.37
N LEU A 385 21.17 26.34 41.93
CA LEU A 385 21.15 26.05 43.36
C LEU A 385 22.58 25.87 43.88
N PRO A 386 22.85 26.12 45.18
CA PRO A 386 24.07 25.64 45.83
C PRO A 386 24.19 24.11 45.67
N ALA A 387 25.40 23.59 45.48
CA ALA A 387 25.61 22.16 45.25
C ALA A 387 25.12 21.28 46.40
N GLU A 388 25.19 21.77 47.64
CA GLU A 388 24.67 21.13 48.85
C GLU A 388 23.13 21.00 48.88
N ALA A 389 22.41 21.80 48.10
CA ALA A 389 20.96 21.74 47.96
C ALA A 389 20.51 20.81 46.82
N ALA A 390 21.43 20.11 46.15
CA ALA A 390 21.11 19.19 45.07
C ALA A 390 20.49 17.90 45.60
N ASP A 391 19.24 17.62 45.22
CA ASP A 391 18.58 16.34 45.49
C ASP A 391 18.59 15.47 44.24
N PHE A 392 19.60 14.61 44.12
CA PHE A 392 19.76 13.70 42.98
C PHE A 392 18.67 12.62 42.89
N ALA A 393 17.78 12.48 43.88
CA ALA A 393 16.70 11.51 43.87
C ALA A 393 15.40 12.04 43.24
N ASP A 394 15.31 13.34 42.92
CA ASP A 394 14.07 13.98 42.43
C ASP A 394 13.78 13.77 40.93
N GLY A 395 14.65 13.03 40.24
CA GLY A 395 14.58 12.74 38.81
C GLY A 395 14.92 13.91 37.89
N ALA A 396 15.47 15.02 38.42
CA ALA A 396 16.03 16.10 37.63
C ALA A 396 17.49 15.80 37.23
N ALA A 397 17.96 16.45 36.16
CA ALA A 397 19.37 16.46 35.82
C ALA A 397 20.06 17.61 36.54
N TYR A 398 21.13 17.29 37.27
CA TYR A 398 22.00 18.27 37.91
C TYR A 398 23.30 18.37 37.12
N LEU A 399 23.62 19.57 36.67
CA LEU A 399 24.81 19.89 35.89
C LEU A 399 25.69 20.86 36.69
N ASP A 400 27.01 20.78 36.59
CA ASP A 400 27.91 21.79 37.15
C ASP A 400 27.66 23.13 36.43
N ALA A 401 27.16 24.14 37.17
CA ALA A 401 26.74 25.40 36.58
C ALA A 401 27.89 26.18 35.94
N ASP A 402 29.11 26.02 36.44
CA ASP A 402 30.30 26.74 35.95
C ASP A 402 30.87 26.09 34.69
N ARG A 403 30.49 24.84 34.39
CA ARG A 403 30.87 24.13 33.16
C ARG A 403 29.86 24.30 32.01
N VAL A 404 28.66 24.82 32.29
CA VAL A 404 27.60 24.98 31.29
C VAL A 404 27.71 26.34 30.60
N ARG A 405 27.83 26.33 29.27
CA ARG A 405 27.88 27.56 28.45
C ARG A 405 26.52 27.91 27.85
N SER A 406 26.04 29.11 28.13
CA SER A 406 24.79 29.66 27.59
C SER A 406 24.95 30.23 26.17
N PRO A 407 23.92 30.18 25.30
CA PRO A 407 22.58 29.65 25.57
C PRO A 407 22.53 28.11 25.65
N ILE A 408 21.66 27.63 26.53
CA ILE A 408 21.35 26.20 26.67
C ILE A 408 20.14 25.90 25.78
N VAL A 409 20.26 24.92 24.90
CA VAL A 409 19.26 24.64 23.87
C VAL A 409 18.75 23.21 23.99
N LEU A 410 17.43 23.06 24.07
CA LEU A 410 16.74 21.80 23.91
C LEU A 410 16.36 21.59 22.45
N ARG A 411 16.79 20.46 21.88
CA ARG A 411 16.51 20.09 20.48
C ARG A 411 16.40 18.59 20.28
N ALA A 412 15.94 18.16 19.11
CA ALA A 412 16.03 16.77 18.70
C ALA A 412 17.50 16.40 18.45
N TRP A 413 17.90 15.17 18.81
CA TRP A 413 19.24 14.69 18.45
C TRP A 413 19.32 14.40 16.94
N ARG A 414 20.48 14.67 16.36
CA ARG A 414 20.80 14.57 14.92
C ARG A 414 21.69 13.34 14.68
N PRO A 415 21.67 12.73 13.48
CA PRO A 415 22.56 11.60 13.19
C PRO A 415 24.00 12.11 13.23
N GLY A 416 24.86 11.42 13.98
CA GLY A 416 26.22 11.88 14.22
C GLY A 416 26.41 12.61 15.54
N ASP A 417 25.33 12.98 16.26
CA ASP A 417 25.45 13.51 17.63
C ASP A 417 26.18 12.50 18.53
N ARG A 418 27.16 12.99 19.28
CA ARG A 418 27.97 12.22 20.22
C ARG A 418 28.04 12.95 21.55
N PHE A 419 28.11 12.17 22.62
CA PHE A 419 28.34 12.67 23.97
C PHE A 419 29.11 11.62 24.77
N ARG A 420 29.69 12.03 25.90
CA ARG A 420 30.30 11.12 26.86
C ARG A 420 29.32 10.87 27.99
N PRO A 421 28.62 9.72 28.06
CA PRO A 421 27.65 9.46 29.11
C PRO A 421 28.34 9.42 30.48
N LEU A 422 27.70 9.99 31.51
CA LEU A 422 28.21 9.98 32.88
C LEU A 422 28.59 8.55 33.33
N GLY A 423 29.80 8.39 33.84
CA GLY A 423 30.37 7.11 34.28
C GLY A 423 31.00 6.25 33.18
N MET A 424 30.95 6.68 31.91
CA MET A 424 31.57 5.94 30.79
C MET A 424 32.91 6.55 30.35
N ARG A 425 33.86 5.69 29.97
CA ARG A 425 35.11 6.09 29.31
C ARG A 425 34.86 6.22 27.80
N GLY A 426 35.08 7.42 27.25
CA GLY A 426 35.03 7.69 25.81
C GLY A 426 33.69 8.19 25.25
N MET A 427 33.73 8.71 24.02
CA MET A 427 32.58 9.31 23.31
C MET A 427 31.70 8.26 22.65
N LYS A 428 30.38 8.37 22.79
CA LYS A 428 29.40 7.47 22.19
C LYS A 428 28.40 8.23 21.32
N LYS A 429 27.94 7.63 20.22
CA LYS A 429 26.83 8.19 19.43
C LYS A 429 25.54 8.09 20.24
N VAL A 430 24.71 9.14 20.22
CA VAL A 430 23.42 9.16 20.94
C VAL A 430 22.54 7.96 20.53
N GLY A 431 22.47 7.66 19.23
CA GLY A 431 21.70 6.52 18.72
C GLY A 431 22.18 5.15 19.23
N ASP A 432 23.49 4.96 19.38
CA ASP A 432 24.08 3.72 19.89
C ASP A 432 23.84 3.60 21.39
N PHE A 433 24.00 4.69 22.14
CA PHE A 433 23.67 4.74 23.58
C PHE A 433 22.20 4.34 23.83
N LEU A 434 21.26 4.93 23.10
CA LEU A 434 19.84 4.60 23.21
C LEU A 434 19.52 3.15 22.82
N THR A 435 20.32 2.57 21.93
CA THR A 435 20.20 1.15 21.56
C THR A 435 20.60 0.26 22.73
N ASP A 436 21.76 0.52 23.32
CA ASP A 436 22.30 -0.27 24.42
C ASP A 436 21.50 -0.11 25.71
N ALA A 437 20.98 1.09 25.94
CA ALA A 437 20.06 1.37 27.04
C ALA A 437 18.65 0.75 26.85
N LYS A 438 18.45 -0.01 25.75
CA LYS A 438 17.21 -0.68 25.38
C LYS A 438 16.02 0.28 25.26
N ALA A 439 16.27 1.53 24.86
CA ALA A 439 15.21 2.50 24.61
C ALA A 439 14.27 1.96 23.52
N PRO A 440 12.94 2.01 23.69
CA PRO A 440 12.01 1.58 22.66
C PRO A 440 12.29 2.30 21.36
N ARG A 441 12.53 1.55 20.28
CA ARG A 441 12.96 2.07 18.96
C ARG A 441 12.11 3.25 18.46
N LEU A 442 10.84 3.25 18.85
CA LEU A 442 9.83 4.25 18.47
C LEU A 442 9.90 5.54 19.30
N LEU A 443 10.39 5.47 20.54
CA LEU A 443 10.58 6.65 21.39
C LEU A 443 11.92 7.33 21.13
N ARG A 444 12.92 6.59 20.62
CA ARG A 444 14.28 7.11 20.40
C ARG A 444 14.32 8.43 19.64
N LEU A 445 13.50 8.58 18.60
CA LEU A 445 13.48 9.78 17.76
C LEU A 445 12.82 11.01 18.43
N ARG A 446 12.11 10.81 19.55
CA ARG A 446 11.44 11.88 20.30
C ARG A 446 12.20 12.31 21.56
N ILE A 447 13.27 11.59 21.94
CA ILE A 447 14.10 11.96 23.10
C ILE A 447 14.88 13.23 22.73
N PRO A 448 14.68 14.36 23.42
CA PRO A 448 15.49 15.54 23.17
C PRO A 448 16.87 15.43 23.81
N VAL A 449 17.80 16.23 23.30
CA VAL A 449 19.08 16.53 23.93
C VAL A 449 19.08 17.98 24.39
N VAL A 450 19.76 18.24 25.50
CA VAL A 450 20.14 19.57 25.95
C VAL A 450 21.60 19.80 25.55
N GLN A 451 21.84 20.92 24.88
CA GLN A 451 23.12 21.30 24.31
C GLN A 451 23.56 22.68 24.84
N GLY A 452 24.85 22.85 25.14
CA GLY A 452 25.45 24.15 25.42
C GLY A 452 25.82 24.92 24.16
N ALA A 453 26.19 26.20 24.31
CA ALA A 453 26.53 27.08 23.19
C ALA A 453 27.74 26.63 22.35
N ASP A 454 28.65 25.88 22.95
CA ASP A 454 29.82 25.28 22.32
C ASP A 454 29.48 24.02 21.49
N GLY A 455 28.21 23.62 21.49
CA GLY A 455 27.74 22.44 20.79
C GLY A 455 27.83 21.15 21.61
N THR A 456 28.33 21.21 22.85
CA THR A 456 28.46 20.05 23.73
C THR A 456 27.08 19.57 24.20
N ILE A 457 26.81 18.27 24.07
CA ILE A 457 25.58 17.67 24.60
C ILE A 457 25.76 17.46 26.10
N LEU A 458 24.93 18.11 26.90
CA LEU A 458 25.00 18.14 28.37
C LEU A 458 24.10 17.09 29.00
N TRP A 459 22.94 16.81 28.39
CA TRP A 459 21.96 15.87 28.91
C TRP A 459 21.13 15.24 27.80
N LEU A 460 20.99 13.92 27.84
CA LEU A 460 19.98 13.19 27.08
C LEU A 460 18.74 13.06 27.96
N VAL A 461 17.70 13.83 27.64
CA VAL A 461 16.59 14.11 28.56
C VAL A 461 15.88 12.84 29.04
N GLY A 462 15.87 12.62 30.35
CA GLY A 462 15.30 11.42 30.98
C GLY A 462 16.14 10.15 30.88
N TRP A 463 17.39 10.24 30.39
CA TRP A 463 18.24 9.07 30.18
C TRP A 463 19.60 9.15 30.85
N ARG A 464 20.40 10.18 30.55
CA ARG A 464 21.76 10.29 31.10
C ARG A 464 22.34 11.69 30.93
N VAL A 465 22.94 12.20 32.00
CA VAL A 465 23.80 13.40 31.98
C VAL A 465 25.13 13.10 31.29
N ALA A 466 25.75 14.09 30.66
CA ALA A 466 27.09 13.97 30.10
C ALA A 466 28.17 14.12 31.18
N GLU A 467 29.26 13.36 31.08
CA GLU A 467 30.43 13.47 31.97
C GLU A 467 31.02 14.89 31.94
N ASP A 468 30.94 15.57 30.80
CA ASP A 468 31.47 16.93 30.61
C ASP A 468 30.73 17.98 31.47
N ALA A 469 29.49 17.67 31.89
CA ALA A 469 28.65 18.50 32.73
C ALA A 469 28.48 17.95 34.17
N ARG A 470 29.28 16.96 34.54
CA ARG A 470 29.19 16.25 35.82
C ARG A 470 29.41 17.17 37.03
N VAL A 471 28.57 16.98 38.04
CA VAL A 471 28.76 17.52 39.39
C VAL A 471 29.84 16.73 40.13
N THR A 472 30.76 17.44 40.78
CA THR A 472 31.90 16.89 41.54
C THR A 472 32.00 17.55 42.92
N ASP A 473 32.90 17.07 43.77
CA ASP A 473 33.14 17.68 45.09
C ASP A 473 33.67 19.13 45.01
N GLN A 474 34.17 19.54 43.84
CA GLN A 474 34.63 20.90 43.57
C GLN A 474 33.51 21.80 43.01
N THR A 475 32.33 21.26 42.76
CA THR A 475 31.21 22.02 42.20
C THR A 475 30.53 22.80 43.32
N HIS A 476 30.50 24.14 43.20
CA HIS A 476 29.86 25.01 44.19
C HIS A 476 28.40 25.32 43.85
N ARG A 477 28.06 25.37 42.56
CA ARG A 477 26.72 25.66 42.06
C ARG A 477 26.29 24.63 41.02
N VAL A 478 25.03 24.25 41.07
CA VAL A 478 24.44 23.31 40.12
C VAL A 478 23.31 23.95 39.34
N LEU A 479 23.23 23.66 38.05
CA LEU A 479 22.07 23.92 37.23
C LEU A 479 21.16 22.69 37.27
N ARG A 480 20.01 22.83 37.91
CA ARG A 480 18.97 21.79 37.95
C ARG A 480 18.04 21.95 36.75
N LEU A 481 17.92 20.91 35.94
CA LEU A 481 16.99 20.82 34.81
C LEU A 481 15.97 19.72 35.07
N ARG A 482 14.69 20.08 35.22
CA ARG A 482 13.60 19.13 35.43
C ARG A 482 12.66 19.14 34.24
N ALA A 483 12.62 18.02 33.51
CA ALA A 483 11.69 17.82 32.41
C ALA A 483 10.44 17.10 32.92
N ARG A 484 9.28 17.75 32.79
CA ARG A 484 7.98 17.16 33.15
C ARG A 484 7.13 16.97 31.90
N PRO A 485 6.30 15.91 31.84
CA PRO A 485 5.27 15.82 30.82
C PRO A 485 4.37 17.05 30.89
N ARG A 486 4.05 17.62 29.73
CA ARG A 486 3.04 18.68 29.63
C ARG A 486 1.69 18.08 29.99
N VAL A 487 1.11 18.46 31.14
CA VAL A 487 -0.25 18.06 31.52
C VAL A 487 -1.24 18.98 30.81
N SER A 488 -1.58 18.64 29.57
CA SER A 488 -2.70 19.26 28.87
C SER A 488 -3.95 18.42 29.09
N GLY A 489 -5.00 19.02 29.68
CA GLY A 489 -6.35 18.51 29.55
C GLY A 489 -6.65 18.35 28.06
N GLY A 490 -6.70 17.10 27.59
CA GLY A 490 -6.90 16.75 26.19
C GLY A 490 -5.77 17.18 25.24
N GLY A 491 -4.89 16.24 24.86
CA GLY A 491 -4.12 16.36 23.62
C GLY A 491 -2.62 16.07 23.76
N ALA A 492 -2.15 15.15 22.93
CA ALA A 492 -0.77 14.76 22.66
C ALA A 492 0.03 14.19 23.86
N GLY A 493 0.16 12.85 23.90
CA GLY A 493 1.10 12.15 24.77
C GLY A 493 2.54 12.67 24.55
N GLY A 494 2.99 13.49 25.51
CA GLY A 494 4.36 13.93 25.64
C GLY A 494 5.29 12.76 25.96
N PHE A 495 6.59 12.97 25.71
CA PHE A 495 7.61 12.06 26.22
C PHE A 495 7.55 12.10 27.76
N ALA A 496 7.24 10.97 28.39
CA ALA A 496 7.40 10.81 29.83
C ALA A 496 8.83 10.29 30.08
N PRO A 497 9.74 11.09 30.68
CA PRO A 497 11.04 10.59 31.06
C PRO A 497 10.86 9.44 32.07
N PRO A 498 11.59 8.31 31.93
CA PRO A 498 11.51 7.21 32.89
C PRO A 498 11.92 7.72 34.28
N ALA A 499 11.11 7.42 35.29
CA ALA A 499 11.23 7.96 36.65
C ALA A 499 12.49 7.52 37.42
N GLU A 500 13.27 6.56 36.92
CA GLU A 500 14.31 5.86 37.70
C GLU A 500 15.72 5.85 37.07
N ARG A 501 16.03 6.72 36.09
CA ARG A 501 17.30 6.57 35.33
C ARG A 501 18.12 7.82 35.03
N VAL A 502 17.76 8.98 35.55
CA VAL A 502 18.52 10.22 35.28
C VAL A 502 19.88 10.21 35.96
#